data_AF-A0A3S9Y407-F1
#
_entry.id   AF-A0A3S9Y407-F1
#
_cell.length_a   1.000
_cell.length_b   1.000
_cell.length_c   1.000
_cell.angle_alpha   90.00
_cell.angle_beta   90.00
_cell.angle_gamma   90.00
#
_symmetry.space_group_name_H-M   'P 1'
#
loop_
_entity.id
_entity.type
_entity.pdbx_description
1 polymer ?
#
loop_
_entity_poly.entity_id
_entity_poly.type
_entity_poly.pdbx_seq_one_letter_code
_entity_poly.pdbx_strand_id
1 'polypeptide(L)' 'MLECAQRSLLLVDHSKFGKTATHAYGDIGHYDRVVTDRGTPAEELTALRRRGVTVGVADV' A
#
# COMPACT_ATOMS: atom_id res chain seq x y z
N MET A 1 1.31 16.93 -4.09
CA MET A 1 0.79 15.98 -5.10
C MET A 1 -0.18 15.00 -4.47
N LEU A 2 0.24 14.21 -3.47
CA LEU A 2 -0.68 13.30 -2.75
C LEU A 2 -1.80 14.07 -2.03
N GLU A 3 -1.46 15.14 -1.30
CA GLU A 3 -2.43 15.98 -0.57
C GLU A 3 -3.38 16.78 -1.47
N CYS A 4 -3.02 16.97 -2.74
CA CYS A 4 -3.86 17.72 -3.69
C CYS A 4 -4.75 16.79 -4.52
N ALA A 5 -4.57 15.47 -4.40
CA ALA A 5 -5.34 14.50 -5.16
C ALA A 5 -6.73 14.32 -4.53
N GLN A 6 -7.75 14.20 -5.37
CA GLN A 6 -9.09 13.83 -4.89
C GLN A 6 -9.12 12.40 -4.34
N ARG A 7 -8.25 11.53 -4.87
CA ARG A 7 -8.03 10.15 -4.42
C ARG A 7 -6.58 9.75 -4.67
N SER A 8 -6.00 9.01 -3.74
CA SER A 8 -4.64 8.52 -3.76
C SER A 8 -4.64 7.00 -3.53
N LEU A 9 -4.15 6.26 -4.52
CA LEU A 9 -4.06 4.81 -4.45
C LEU A 9 -2.60 4.40 -4.62
N LEU A 10 -2.12 3.51 -3.76
CA LEU A 10 -0.82 2.88 -3.88
C LEU A 10 -0.97 1.51 -4.53
N LEU A 11 -0.45 1.37 -5.76
CA LEU A 11 -0.36 0.08 -6.45
C LEU A 11 1.02 -0.52 -6.21
N VAL A 12 1.08 -1.70 -5.59
CA VAL A 12 2.34 -2.31 -5.19
C VAL A 12 2.25 -3.84 -5.16
N ASP A 13 3.20 -4.53 -5.78
CA ASP A 13 3.29 -5.99 -5.73
C ASP A 13 3.85 -6.49 -4.38
N HIS A 14 3.64 -7.78 -4.09
CA HIS A 14 4.14 -8.43 -2.88
C HIS A 14 5.67 -8.35 -2.72
N SER A 15 6.40 -8.27 -3.84
CA SER A 15 7.86 -8.23 -3.83
C SER A 15 8.42 -6.91 -3.29
N LYS A 16 7.60 -5.86 -3.10
CA LYS A 16 8.07 -4.58 -2.54
C LYS A 16 7.96 -4.50 -1.03
N PHE A 17 7.26 -5.42 -0.37
CA PHE A 17 7.17 -5.45 1.09
C PHE A 17 8.51 -5.84 1.72
N GLY A 18 8.77 -5.34 2.94
CA GLY A 18 10.05 -5.52 3.63
C GLY A 18 11.26 -4.83 2.99
N LYS A 19 11.07 -4.00 1.96
CA LYS A 19 12.14 -3.26 1.29
C LYS A 19 12.07 -1.77 1.60
N THR A 20 13.24 -1.14 1.70
CA THR A 20 13.35 0.32 1.79
C THR A 20 13.16 0.93 0.40
N ALA A 21 12.15 1.80 0.26
CA ALA A 21 11.97 2.58 -0.96
C ALA A 21 13.15 3.55 -1.13
N THR A 22 13.69 3.66 -2.33
CA THR A 22 14.78 4.61 -2.63
C THR A 22 14.33 6.06 -2.56
N HIS A 23 13.03 6.30 -2.77
CA HIS A 23 12.39 7.61 -2.66
C HIS A 23 11.05 7.46 -1.95
N ALA A 24 10.83 8.25 -0.90
CA ALA A 24 9.59 8.26 -0.14
C ALA A 24 8.60 9.26 -0.75
N TYR A 25 7.49 8.77 -1.30
CA TYR A 25 6.41 9.61 -1.84
C TYR A 25 5.40 10.05 -0.77
N GLY A 26 5.45 9.45 0.42
CA GLY A 26 4.56 9.73 1.55
C GLY A 26 4.48 8.52 2.49
N ASP A 27 3.96 8.74 3.70
CA ASP A 27 3.57 7.62 4.58
C ASP A 27 2.35 6.88 4.03
N ILE A 28 2.27 5.58 4.32
CA ILE A 28 1.18 4.71 3.89
C ILE A 28 -0.20 5.23 4.34
N GLY A 29 -0.28 5.91 5.49
CA GLY A 29 -1.50 6.48 6.04
C GLY A 29 -2.05 7.66 5.23
N HIS A 30 -1.28 8.23 4.31
CA HIS A 30 -1.77 9.29 3.42
C HIS A 30 -2.45 8.75 2.16
N TYR A 31 -2.47 7.43 1.94
CA TYR A 31 -3.17 6.81 0.82
C TYR A 31 -4.56 6.37 1.25
N ASP A 32 -5.55 6.59 0.38
CA ASP A 32 -6.92 6.11 0.61
C ASP A 32 -7.00 4.57 0.53
N ARG A 33 -6.18 3.97 -0.34
CA ARG A 33 -6.16 2.53 -0.57
C ARG A 33 -4.82 2.03 -1.07
N VAL A 34 -4.45 0.83 -0.60
CA VAL A 34 -3.37 0.02 -1.17
C VAL A 34 -3.98 -1.12 -1.98
N VAL A 35 -3.47 -1.35 -3.17
CA VAL A 35 -3.81 -2.53 -3.99
C VAL A 35 -2.54 -3.33 -4.20
N THR A 36 -2.63 -4.62 -3.88
CA THR A 36 -1.51 -5.57 -4.01
C THR A 36 -1.98 -6.90 -4.60
N ASP A 37 -1.05 -7.81 -4.87
CA ASP A 37 -1.35 -9.12 -5.45
C ASP A 37 -1.44 -10.21 -4.37
N ARG A 38 -1.84 -11.43 -4.79
CA ARG A 38 -2.06 -12.58 -3.89
C ARG A 38 -0.80 -13.11 -3.21
N GLY A 39 0.39 -12.75 -3.68
CA GLY A 39 1.66 -13.13 -3.07
C GLY A 39 1.95 -12.41 -1.74
N THR A 40 1.17 -11.38 -1.39
CA THR A 40 1.44 -10.57 -0.20
C THR A 40 1.14 -11.35 1.09
N PRO A 41 2.13 -11.52 1.98
CA PRO A 41 1.94 -12.23 3.24
C PRO A 41 0.82 -11.65 4.09
N ALA A 42 0.07 -12.51 4.78
CA ALA A 42 -1.07 -12.09 5.61
C ALA A 42 -0.66 -11.12 6.74
N GLU A 43 0.57 -11.25 7.24
CA GLU A 43 1.14 -10.34 8.25
C GLU A 43 1.27 -8.91 7.73
N GLU A 44 1.68 -8.72 6.47
CA GLU A 44 1.80 -7.40 5.85
C GLU A 44 0.44 -6.79 5.56
N LEU A 45 -0.50 -7.59 5.06
CA LEU A 45 -1.89 -7.13 4.90
C LEU A 45 -2.48 -6.68 6.24
N THR A 46 -2.15 -7.39 7.32
CA THR A 46 -2.61 -7.05 8.68
C THR A 46 -1.91 -5.82 9.23
N ALA A 47 -0.62 -5.61 8.93
CA ALA A 47 0.10 -4.41 9.30
C ALA A 47 -0.46 -3.16 8.61
N LEU A 48 -0.72 -3.23 7.30
CA LEU A 48 -1.36 -2.17 6.53
C LEU A 48 -2.74 -1.78 7.08
N ARG A 49 -3.59 -2.78 7.36
CA ARG A 49 -4.92 -2.56 7.94
C ARG A 49 -4.85 -1.94 9.34
N ARG A 50 -3.89 -2.36 10.17
CA ARG A 50 -3.65 -1.76 11.50
C ARG A 50 -3.22 -0.30 11.43
N ARG A 51 -2.61 0.12 10.32
CA ARG A 51 -2.30 1.54 10.03
C ARG A 51 -3.50 2.33 9.49
N GLY A 52 -4.69 1.74 9.43
CA GLY A 52 -5.92 2.42 8.99
C GLY A 52 -6.13 2.45 7.47
N VAL A 53 -5.28 1.78 6.71
CA VAL A 53 -5.34 1.80 5.24
C VAL A 53 -6.25 0.68 4.73
N THR A 54 -7.11 1.01 3.76
CA THR A 54 -7.91 -0.03 3.09
C THR A 54 -7.04 -0.81 2.12
N VAL A 55 -7.06 -2.15 2.20
CA VAL A 55 -6.24 -3.01 1.35
C VAL A 55 -7.11 -3.85 0.42
N GLY A 56 -6.88 -3.75 -0.89
CA GLY A 56 -7.45 -4.62 -1.92
C GLY A 56 -6.40 -5.60 -2.44
N VAL A 57 -6.79 -6.86 -2.64
CA VAL A 57 -5.96 -7.87 -3.30
C VAL A 57 -6.52 -8.12 -4.69
N ALA A 58 -5.67 -8.02 -5.70
CA ALA A 58 -6.00 -8.23 -7.10
C ALA A 58 -5.41 -9.55 -7.61
N ASP A 59 -6.10 -10.13 -8.59
CA ASP A 59 -5.61 -11.26 -9.38
C ASP A 59 -4.85 -10.65 -10.56
N VAL A 60 -3.54 -10.90 -10.64
CA VAL A 60 -2.62 -10.36 -11.66
C VAL A 60 -2.04 -11.50 -12.48
#